data_AF-A0A1V4MD89-F1
#
_entry.id   AF-A0A1V4MD89-F1
#
_cell.length_a   1.000
_cell.length_b   1.000
_cell.length_c   1.000
_cell.angle_alpha   90.00
_cell.angle_beta   90.00
_cell.angle_gamma   90.00
#
_symmetry.space_group_name_H-M   'P 1'
#
loop_
_entity.id
_entity.type
_entity.pdbx_description
1 polymer ?
#
loop_
_entity_poly.entity_id
_entity_poly.type
_entity_poly.pdbx_seq_one_letter_code
_entity_poly.pdbx_strand_id
1 'polypeptide(L)'
;MKLIRIYYQSEPEERAATERLEIHPDLLAAFAELGIIEIEEETVAYEDLRRLHRILRLKKNCGVNTIGASIIVDLLNEIENLQDEIERLRKSR
;
A
#
# COMPACT_ATOMS: atom_id res chain seq x y z
N MET A 1 -13.55 39.90 -7.19
CA MET A 1 -13.45 38.44 -6.97
C MET A 1 -12.01 38.12 -6.56
N LYS A 2 -11.81 37.46 -5.42
CA LYS A 2 -10.47 37.14 -4.91
C LYS A 2 -10.24 35.65 -5.17
N LEU A 3 -9.33 35.31 -6.08
CA LEU A 3 -8.95 33.92 -6.33
C LEU A 3 -8.09 33.44 -5.16
N ILE A 4 -8.57 32.41 -4.47
CA ILE A 4 -7.80 31.70 -3.45
C ILE A 4 -7.03 30.59 -4.19
N ARG A 5 -5.71 30.72 -4.24
CA ARG A 5 -4.83 29.68 -4.78
C ARG A 5 -4.64 28.65 -3.67
N ILE A 6 -5.39 27.55 -3.74
CA ILE A 6 -5.21 26.41 -2.84
C ILE A 6 -3.93 25.71 -3.29
N TYR A 7 -2.88 25.80 -2.48
CA TYR A 7 -1.68 24.99 -2.66
C TYR A 7 -1.99 23.60 -2.09
N TYR A 8 -2.13 22.60 -2.96
CA TYR A 8 -2.16 21.21 -2.55
C TYR A 8 -0.73 20.83 -2.14
N GLN A 9 -0.48 20.81 -0.84
CA GLN A 9 0.76 20.30 -0.29
C GLN A 9 0.59 18.78 -0.19
N SER A 10 0.89 18.05 -1.26
CA SER A 10 1.16 16.62 -1.13
C SER A 10 2.38 16.50 -0.22
N GLU A 11 2.27 15.82 0.91
CA GLU A 11 3.49 15.34 1.57
C GLU A 11 4.26 14.50 0.53
N PRO A 12 5.58 14.68 0.39
CA PRO A 12 6.34 13.88 -0.55
C PRO A 12 6.12 12.43 -0.19
N GLU A 13 5.49 11.70 -1.11
CA GLU A 13 5.29 10.26 -0.97
C GLU A 13 6.67 9.66 -0.74
N GLU A 14 6.90 9.09 0.44
CA GLU A 14 8.22 8.56 0.74
C GLU A 14 8.47 7.35 -0.19
N ARG A 15 9.59 7.37 -0.92
CA ARG A 15 9.95 6.31 -1.87
C ARG A 15 11.30 5.69 -1.53
N ALA A 16 11.47 4.43 -1.91
CA ALA A 16 12.72 3.69 -1.80
C ALA A 16 13.26 3.36 -3.19
N ALA A 17 14.56 3.59 -3.41
CA ALA A 17 15.23 3.15 -4.62
C ALA A 17 15.26 1.62 -4.69
N THR A 18 14.89 1.06 -5.85
CA THR A 18 14.82 -0.38 -6.11
C THR A 18 16.15 -1.09 -5.85
N GLU A 19 17.28 -0.47 -6.19
CA GLU A 19 18.63 -1.00 -5.93
C GLU A 19 18.96 -1.18 -4.43
N ARG A 20 18.24 -0.48 -3.54
CA ARG A 20 18.42 -0.54 -2.08
C ARG A 20 17.52 -1.59 -1.43
N LEU A 21 16.62 -2.21 -2.19
CA LEU A 21 15.73 -3.25 -1.69
C LEU A 21 16.45 -4.60 -1.70
N GLU A 22 16.29 -5.38 -0.63
CA GLU A 22 16.76 -6.77 -0.57
C GLU A 22 15.81 -7.72 -1.32
N ILE A 23 15.35 -7.32 -2.51
CA ILE A 23 14.41 -8.06 -3.35
C ILE A 23 15.01 -8.16 -4.75
N HIS A 24 15.03 -9.38 -5.30
CA HIS A 24 15.55 -9.60 -6.65
C HIS A 24 14.75 -8.80 -7.70
N PRO A 25 15.39 -8.17 -8.71
CA PRO A 25 14.71 -7.37 -9.74
C PRO A 25 13.56 -8.09 -10.44
N ASP A 26 13.75 -9.36 -10.83
CA ASP A 26 12.68 -10.16 -11.46
C ASP A 26 11.46 -10.35 -10.55
N LEU A 27 11.68 -10.42 -9.24
CA LEU A 27 10.60 -10.58 -8.27
C LEU A 27 9.86 -9.24 -8.05
N LEU A 28 10.60 -8.11 -8.05
CA LEU A 28 9.99 -6.77 -8.07
C LEU A 28 9.15 -6.57 -9.34
N ALA A 29 9.66 -6.95 -10.51
CA ALA A 29 8.93 -6.89 -11.77
C ALA A 29 7.65 -7.74 -11.71
N ALA A 30 7.73 -8.97 -11.19
CA ALA A 30 6.54 -9.81 -11.02
C ALA A 30 5.50 -9.20 -10.07
N PHE A 31 5.92 -8.52 -8.99
CA PHE A 31 4.97 -7.81 -8.11
C PHE A 31 4.35 -6.58 -8.79
N ALA A 32 5.12 -5.88 -9.62
CA ALA A 32 4.60 -4.76 -10.42
C ALA A 32 3.59 -5.23 -11.46
N GLU A 33 3.86 -6.33 -12.18
CA GLU A 33 2.93 -6.95 -13.12
C GLU A 33 1.61 -7.39 -12.47
N LEU A 34 1.68 -7.81 -11.20
CA LEU A 34 0.49 -8.15 -10.40
C LEU A 34 -0.25 -6.93 -9.84
N GLY A 35 0.24 -5.71 -10.08
CA GLY A 35 -0.31 -4.48 -9.52
C GLY A 35 -0.18 -4.39 -8.00
N ILE A 36 0.78 -5.11 -7.41
CA ILE A 36 0.99 -5.10 -5.95
C ILE A 36 1.82 -3.89 -5.52
N ILE A 37 2.74 -3.49 -6.38
CA ILE A 37 3.61 -2.32 -6.23
C ILE A 37 3.62 -1.55 -7.56
N GLU A 38 3.95 -0.27 -7.51
CA GLU A 38 4.28 0.55 -8.67
C GLU A 38 5.76 0.95 -8.64
N ILE A 39 6.43 0.83 -9.79
CA ILE A 39 7.83 1.23 -9.94
C ILE A 39 7.85 2.45 -10.87
N GLU A 40 8.23 3.61 -10.31
CA GLU A 40 8.39 4.85 -11.07
C GLU A 40 9.80 5.37 -10.86
N GLU A 41 10.50 5.71 -11.96
CA GLU A 41 11.87 6.23 -11.90
C GLU A 41 12.82 5.38 -11.04
N GLU A 42 12.70 4.05 -11.14
CA GLU A 42 13.48 3.08 -10.33
C GLU A 42 13.24 3.18 -8.82
N THR A 43 12.11 3.76 -8.41
CA THR A 43 11.69 3.88 -7.01
C THR A 43 10.30 3.29 -6.78
N VAL A 44 10.08 2.79 -5.56
CA VAL A 44 8.81 2.22 -5.11
C VAL A 44 8.31 2.99 -3.88
N ALA A 45 7.03 3.29 -3.82
CA ALA A 45 6.42 3.92 -2.64
C ALA A 45 6.57 3.03 -1.39
N TYR A 46 6.86 3.61 -0.23
CA TYR A 46 6.91 2.80 1.00
C TYR A 46 5.56 2.18 1.36
N GLU A 47 4.44 2.78 0.94
CA GLU A 47 3.11 2.19 1.14
C GLU A 47 2.96 0.85 0.42
N ASP A 48 3.40 0.80 -0.85
CA ASP A 48 3.45 -0.43 -1.64
C ASP A 48 4.36 -1.48 -0.99
N LEU A 49 5.53 -1.08 -0.48
CA LEU A 49 6.43 -2.00 0.22
C LEU A 49 5.81 -2.53 1.52
N ARG A 50 5.10 -1.68 2.28
CA ARG A 50 4.37 -2.10 3.49
C ARG A 50 3.25 -3.07 3.13
N ARG A 51 2.49 -2.79 2.06
CA ARG A 51 1.43 -3.67 1.56
C ARG A 51 1.99 -5.00 1.09
N LEU A 52 3.05 -5.00 0.28
CA LEU A 52 3.76 -6.19 -0.18
C LEU A 52 4.24 -7.05 1.00
N HIS A 53 4.82 -6.43 2.03
CA HIS A 53 5.23 -7.16 3.24
C HIS A 53 4.05 -7.88 3.91
N ARG A 54 2.89 -7.23 4.03
CA ARG A 54 1.69 -7.87 4.60
C ARG A 54 1.23 -9.05 3.76
N ILE A 55 1.23 -8.92 2.44
CA ILE A 55 0.87 -9.98 1.49
C ILE A 55 1.80 -11.19 1.66
N LEU A 56 3.13 -10.96 1.68
CA LEU A 56 4.11 -12.03 1.84
C LEU A 56 3.99 -12.74 3.19
N ARG A 57 3.76 -11.98 4.27
CA ARG A 57 3.52 -12.54 5.60
C ARG A 57 2.26 -13.39 5.64
N LEU A 58 1.18 -12.93 5.03
CA LEU A 58 -0.10 -13.65 4.99
C LEU A 58 0.02 -14.93 4.15
N LYS A 59 0.64 -14.85 2.97
CA LYS A 59 1.01 -16.02 2.15
C LYS A 59 1.77 -17.07 2.97
N LYS A 60 2.81 -16.63 3.70
CA LYS A 60 3.64 -17.52 4.54
C LYS A 60 2.85 -18.16 5.69
N ASN A 61 2.05 -17.38 6.39
CA ASN A 61 1.40 -17.82 7.63
C ASN A 61 0.08 -18.58 7.40
N CYS A 62 -0.62 -18.30 6.31
CA CYS A 62 -1.94 -18.87 6.02
C CYS A 62 -1.93 -19.84 4.83
N GLY A 63 -0.79 -20.04 4.15
CA GLY A 63 -0.66 -20.96 3.02
C GLY A 63 -1.44 -20.56 1.77
N VAL A 64 -1.84 -19.28 1.66
CA VAL A 64 -2.57 -18.75 0.51
C VAL A 64 -1.59 -18.33 -0.59
N ASN A 65 -2.04 -18.35 -1.85
CA ASN A 65 -1.22 -17.84 -2.96
C ASN A 65 -1.10 -16.30 -2.92
N THR A 66 -0.19 -15.72 -3.72
CA THR A 66 0.08 -14.27 -3.71
C THR A 66 -1.16 -13.42 -4.04
N ILE A 67 -1.95 -13.84 -5.03
CA ILE A 67 -3.18 -13.14 -5.45
C ILE A 67 -4.23 -13.17 -4.33
N GLY A 68 -4.46 -14.35 -3.74
CA GLY A 68 -5.36 -14.51 -2.61
C GLY A 68 -4.91 -13.70 -1.40
N ALA A 69 -3.60 -13.68 -1.11
CA ALA A 69 -3.05 -12.85 -0.05
C ALA A 69 -3.28 -11.34 -0.31
N SER A 70 -3.14 -10.89 -1.56
CA SER A 70 -3.44 -9.51 -1.96
C SER A 70 -4.89 -9.14 -1.64
N ILE A 71 -5.84 -9.95 -2.11
CA ILE A 71 -7.27 -9.72 -1.90
C ILE A 71 -7.60 -9.67 -0.40
N ILE A 72 -7.05 -10.60 0.39
CA ILE A 72 -7.31 -10.62 1.83
C ILE A 72 -6.73 -9.38 2.51
N VAL A 73 -5.54 -8.91 2.13
CA VAL A 73 -4.96 -7.68 2.68
C VAL A 73 -5.83 -6.47 2.37
N ASP A 74 -6.37 -6.38 1.16
CA ASP A 74 -7.26 -5.28 0.76
C ASP A 74 -8.58 -5.30 1.56
N LEU A 75 -9.16 -6.49 1.76
CA LEU A 75 -10.35 -6.66 2.60
C LEU A 75 -10.09 -6.31 4.08
N LEU A 76 -8.92 -6.67 4.62
CA LEU A 76 -8.55 -6.28 5.98
C LEU A 76 -8.46 -4.77 6.14
N ASN A 77 -7.90 -4.06 5.15
CA ASN A 77 -7.86 -2.60 5.15
C ASN A 77 -9.25 -1.98 5.13
N GLU A 78 -10.15 -2.52 4.31
CA GLU A 78 -11.53 -2.05 4.25
C GLU A 78 -12.24 -2.24 5.60
N ILE A 79 -12.04 -3.40 6.26
CA ILE A 79 -12.58 -3.66 7.59
C ILE A 79 -12.02 -2.67 8.62
N GLU A 80 -10.71 -2.43 8.64
CA GLU A 80 -10.06 -1.46 9.54
C GLU A 80 -10.65 -0.06 9.35
N ASN A 81 -10.79 0.40 8.10
CA ASN A 81 -11.39 1.71 7.77
C ASN A 81 -12.85 1.81 8.24
N LEU A 82 -13.65 0.76 8.03
CA LEU A 82 -15.05 0.72 8.48
C LEU A 82 -15.15 0.73 10.02
N GLN A 83 -14.24 0.05 10.71
CA GLN A 83 -14.18 0.06 12.18
C GLN A 83 -13.85 1.45 12.71
N ASP A 84 -12.87 2.12 12.12
CA ASP A 84 -12.50 3.50 12.46
C ASP A 84 -13.66 4.47 12.26
N GLU A 85 -14.42 4.33 11.16
CA GLU A 85 -15.60 5.15 10.90
C GLU A 85 -16.68 4.93 11.97
N ILE A 86 -16.98 3.67 12.31
CA ILE A 86 -17.94 3.34 13.38
C ILE A 86 -17.50 3.95 14.71
N GLU A 87 -16.22 3.89 15.07
CA GLU A 87 -15.72 4.49 16.30
C GLU A 87 -15.88 6.02 16.32
N ARG A 88 -15.57 6.69 15.20
CA ARG A 88 -15.75 8.15 15.08
C ARG A 88 -17.22 8.54 15.26
N LEU A 89 -18.13 7.81 14.62
CA LEU A 89 -19.57 8.04 14.75
C LEU A 89 -20.06 7.82 16.18
N ARG A 90 -19.58 6.77 16.87
CA ARG A 90 -19.92 6.50 18.27
C ARG A 90 -19.44 7.59 19.23
N LYS A 91 -18.27 8.19 18.98
CA LYS A 91 -17.71 9.27 19.82
C LYS A 91 -18.41 10.62 19.61
N SER A 92 -19.08 10.80 18.47
CA SER A 92 -19.84 12.02 18.14
C SER A 92 -21.26 12.09 18.71
N ARG A 93 -21.69 11.05 19.44
CA ARG A 93 -23.03 10.92 20.05
C ARG A 93 -22.94 10.99 21.58
#